data_AF-A0A511YS81-F1
#
_entry.id   AF-A0A511YS81-F1
#
_cell.length_a   1.000
_cell.length_b   1.000
_cell.length_c   1.000
_cell.angle_alpha   90.00
_cell.angle_beta   90.00
_cell.angle_gamma   90.00
#
_symmetry.space_group_name_H-M   'P 1'
#
loop_
_entity.id
_entity.type
_entity.pdbx_description
1 polymer ?
#
loop_
_entity_poly.entity_id
_entity_poly.type
_entity_poly.pdbx_seq_one_letter_code
_entity_poly.pdbx_strand_id
1 'polypeptide(L)'
;MQLKIFELNQHLTMLTPLEVMATDMTILNGIVKGEPVYKKGKKISAGYFLDKEQTKLAIEKTFYDKVDKNGFLTGSNILFKWSDIYENPVLTKAVFVAFYIAKSAGIMTKSRRRSINYLQEAGMRLGIKQYIDFLFDYYYSNYQKSGVIKNLVNTFTKNGSAKLQEALRNEENPEVLQVLHRALPDGEKMIDSLLYQIT
;
A
#
# COMPACT_ATOMS: atom_id res chain seq x y z
N MET A 1 -2.16 33.55 -8.11
CA MET A 1 -2.38 32.09 -8.00
C MET A 1 -3.39 31.87 -6.87
N GLN A 2 -4.56 31.34 -7.17
CA GLN A 2 -5.61 31.10 -6.17
C GLN A 2 -5.68 29.60 -5.87
N LEU A 3 -5.17 29.20 -4.71
CA LEU A 3 -5.27 27.82 -4.27
C LEU A 3 -6.72 27.50 -3.94
N LYS A 4 -7.16 26.27 -4.26
CA LYS A 4 -8.52 25.82 -3.96
C LYS A 4 -8.83 25.93 -2.46
N ILE A 5 -7.83 25.63 -1.63
CA ILE A 5 -7.98 25.65 -0.17
C ILE A 5 -8.42 27.01 0.40
N PHE A 6 -8.18 28.11 -0.32
CA PHE A 6 -8.56 29.45 0.12
C PHE A 6 -10.08 29.66 0.19
N GLU A 7 -10.88 28.86 -0.53
CA GLU A 7 -12.35 28.93 -0.48
C GLU A 7 -12.89 28.78 0.94
N LEU A 8 -12.29 27.87 1.73
CA LEU A 8 -12.68 27.61 3.12
C LEU A 8 -11.69 28.19 4.15
N ASN A 9 -10.51 28.63 3.70
CA ASN A 9 -9.43 29.11 4.56
C ASN A 9 -8.88 30.46 4.07
N GLN A 10 -9.75 31.48 4.04
CA GLN A 10 -9.41 32.81 3.52
C GLN A 10 -8.22 33.46 4.26
N HIS A 11 -7.98 33.13 5.53
CA HIS A 11 -6.83 33.63 6.29
C HIS A 11 -5.48 33.24 5.67
N LEU A 12 -5.43 32.17 4.86
CA LEU A 12 -4.22 31.77 4.15
C LEU A 12 -3.88 32.67 2.95
N THR A 13 -4.81 33.51 2.50
CA THR A 13 -4.56 34.46 1.38
C THR A 13 -3.52 35.52 1.72
N MET A 14 -3.29 35.76 3.01
CA MET A 14 -2.30 36.71 3.54
C MET A 14 -0.89 36.08 3.65
N LEU A 15 -0.77 34.77 3.43
CA LEU A 15 0.49 34.04 3.54
C LEU A 15 1.17 33.91 2.18
N THR A 16 2.49 33.94 2.18
CA THR A 16 3.30 33.59 1.02
C THR A 16 3.14 32.09 0.67
N PRO A 17 3.43 31.67 -0.57
CA PRO A 17 3.40 30.25 -0.93
C PRO A 17 4.23 29.34 -0.04
N LEU A 18 5.40 29.83 0.43
CA LEU A 18 6.27 29.11 1.36
C LEU A 18 5.60 28.91 2.73
N GLU A 19 4.94 29.93 3.25
CA GLU A 19 4.20 29.86 4.51
C GLU A 19 2.98 28.95 4.39
N VAL A 20 2.23 29.02 3.29
CA VAL A 20 1.11 28.08 3.03
C VAL A 20 1.62 26.63 3.00
N MET A 21 2.76 26.38 2.36
CA MET A 21 3.39 25.06 2.35
C MET A 21 3.88 24.64 3.75
N ALA A 22 4.25 25.58 4.61
CA ALA A 22 4.68 25.30 5.98
C ALA A 22 3.51 24.91 6.90
N THR A 23 2.30 25.40 6.61
CA THR A 23 1.09 25.12 7.40
C THR A 23 0.79 23.63 7.48
N ASP A 24 0.51 23.16 8.70
CA ASP A 24 0.03 21.79 8.89
C ASP A 24 -1.41 21.68 8.37
N MET A 25 -1.61 20.89 7.34
CA MET A 25 -2.94 20.69 6.75
C MET A 25 -3.93 19.98 7.67
N THR A 26 -3.46 19.30 8.71
CA THR A 26 -4.34 18.56 9.63
C THR A 26 -5.10 19.48 10.59
N ILE A 27 -4.67 20.73 10.74
CA ILE A 27 -5.33 21.75 11.56
C ILE A 27 -6.16 22.73 10.71
N LEU A 28 -6.18 22.57 9.39
CA LEU A 28 -6.97 23.43 8.51
C LEU A 28 -8.44 23.04 8.55
N ASN A 29 -9.29 24.02 8.86
CA ASN A 29 -10.72 23.83 8.93
C ASN A 29 -11.33 23.62 7.54
N GLY A 30 -12.44 22.87 7.50
CA GLY A 30 -13.16 22.61 6.25
C GLY A 30 -12.49 21.60 5.31
N ILE A 31 -11.39 20.97 5.73
CA ILE A 31 -10.77 19.87 4.97
C ILE A 31 -11.33 18.52 5.42
N VAL A 32 -11.82 17.74 4.47
CA VAL A 32 -12.19 16.33 4.65
C VAL A 32 -11.07 15.45 4.12
N LYS A 33 -10.52 14.60 4.97
CA LYS A 33 -9.55 13.59 4.55
C LYS A 33 -10.28 12.45 3.84
N GLY A 34 -9.95 12.22 2.59
CA GLY A 34 -10.53 11.12 1.82
C GLY A 34 -9.91 9.76 2.14
N GLU A 35 -10.52 8.73 1.55
CA GLU A 35 -10.03 7.37 1.69
C GLU A 35 -8.64 7.22 1.03
N PRO A 36 -7.64 6.68 1.75
CA PRO A 36 -6.30 6.55 1.20
C PRO A 36 -6.23 5.43 0.15
N VAL A 37 -5.42 5.65 -0.87
CA VAL A 37 -5.13 4.64 -1.89
C VAL A 37 -3.98 3.77 -1.42
N TYR A 38 -4.14 2.45 -1.56
CA TYR A 38 -3.12 1.46 -1.24
C TYR A 38 -2.66 0.71 -2.49
N LYS A 39 -1.38 0.35 -2.51
CA LYS A 39 -0.79 -0.57 -3.48
C LYS A 39 0.07 -1.59 -2.74
N LYS A 40 -0.19 -2.88 -2.95
CA LYS A 40 0.55 -4.00 -2.32
C LYS A 40 0.72 -3.81 -0.80
N GLY A 41 -0.38 -3.53 -0.08
CA GLY A 41 -0.34 -3.34 1.38
C GLY A 41 0.18 -1.98 1.87
N LYS A 42 0.72 -1.14 0.98
CA LYS A 42 1.30 0.17 1.31
C LYS A 42 0.40 1.31 0.91
N LYS A 43 0.26 2.29 1.80
CA LYS A 43 -0.44 3.53 1.49
C LYS A 43 0.42 4.33 0.50
N ILE A 44 -0.10 4.63 -0.68
CA ILE A 44 0.62 5.37 -1.73
C ILE A 44 0.12 6.80 -1.88
N SER A 45 -1.14 7.07 -1.53
CA SER A 45 -1.66 8.43 -1.53
C SER A 45 -2.80 8.63 -0.52
N ALA A 46 -3.09 9.90 -0.23
CA ALA A 46 -4.32 10.34 0.40
C ALA A 46 -4.70 11.72 -0.16
N GLY A 47 -5.98 11.88 -0.49
CA GLY A 47 -6.54 13.15 -0.88
C GLY A 47 -7.14 13.90 0.32
N TYR A 48 -7.16 15.21 0.22
CA TYR A 48 -7.80 16.14 1.14
C TYR A 48 -8.71 17.05 0.34
N PHE A 49 -9.99 17.04 0.70
CA PHE A 49 -11.10 17.57 -0.09
C PHE A 49 -11.81 18.71 0.64
N LEU A 50 -12.46 19.59 -0.10
CA LEU A 50 -13.27 20.69 0.46
C LEU A 50 -14.73 20.30 0.72
N ASP A 51 -15.10 19.08 0.32
CA ASP A 51 -16.45 18.54 0.34
C ASP A 51 -16.46 17.13 0.93
N LYS A 52 -17.62 16.68 1.43
CA LYS A 52 -17.76 15.35 2.03
C LYS A 52 -17.84 14.26 0.98
N GLU A 53 -18.30 14.64 -0.22
CA GLU A 53 -18.47 13.77 -1.39
C GLU A 53 -17.13 13.43 -2.05
N GLN A 54 -16.02 14.02 -1.60
CA GLN A 54 -14.65 13.79 -2.09
C GLN A 54 -14.49 14.11 -3.59
N THR A 55 -15.17 15.15 -4.07
CA THR A 55 -15.12 15.59 -5.47
C THR A 55 -14.18 16.79 -5.67
N LYS A 56 -13.94 17.59 -4.64
CA LYS A 56 -13.13 18.81 -4.71
C LYS A 56 -11.77 18.63 -4.06
N LEU A 57 -10.85 17.97 -4.76
CA LEU A 57 -9.48 17.77 -4.28
C LEU A 57 -8.75 19.10 -4.14
N ALA A 58 -8.28 19.41 -2.92
CA ALA A 58 -7.47 20.59 -2.64
C ALA A 58 -5.99 20.24 -2.44
N ILE A 59 -5.72 19.09 -1.82
CA ILE A 59 -4.34 18.65 -1.53
C ILE A 59 -4.20 17.16 -1.77
N GLU A 60 -3.20 16.77 -2.56
CA GLU A 60 -2.77 15.39 -2.74
C GLU A 60 -1.52 15.15 -1.89
N LYS A 61 -1.54 14.10 -1.06
CA LYS A 61 -0.36 13.62 -0.32
C LYS A 61 0.05 12.26 -0.88
N THR A 62 1.19 12.18 -1.56
CA THR A 62 1.74 10.91 -2.05
C THR A 62 2.94 10.44 -1.23
N PHE A 63 3.14 9.14 -1.15
CA PHE A 63 4.17 8.48 -0.35
C PHE A 63 5.05 7.62 -1.23
N TYR A 64 6.36 7.78 -1.10
CA TYR A 64 7.36 6.99 -1.78
C TYR A 64 8.34 6.44 -0.76
N ASP A 65 8.66 5.16 -0.87
CA ASP A 65 9.69 4.56 -0.04
C ASP A 65 11.07 5.02 -0.52
N LYS A 66 11.93 5.38 0.44
CA LYS A 66 13.35 5.54 0.19
C LYS A 66 14.04 4.25 0.58
N VAL A 67 14.73 3.64 -0.38
CA VAL A 67 15.61 2.49 -0.14
C VAL A 67 17.07 2.90 -0.31
N ASP A 68 17.96 2.22 0.42
CA ASP A 68 19.40 2.34 0.19
C ASP A 68 19.87 1.46 -0.97
N LYS A 69 21.19 1.48 -1.23
CA LYS A 69 21.85 0.68 -2.27
C LYS A 69 21.68 -0.83 -2.13
N ASN A 70 21.34 -1.32 -0.94
CA ASN A 70 21.14 -2.73 -0.65
C ASN A 70 19.65 -3.10 -0.61
N GLY A 71 18.75 -2.15 -0.91
CA GLY A 71 17.30 -2.36 -0.88
C GLY A 71 16.66 -2.22 0.49
N PHE A 72 17.37 -1.74 1.52
CA PHE A 72 16.78 -1.52 2.83
C PHE A 72 15.96 -0.23 2.86
N LEU A 73 14.75 -0.33 3.41
CA LEU A 73 13.90 0.83 3.66
C LEU A 73 14.57 1.78 4.67
N THR A 74 14.92 2.99 4.24
CA THR A 74 15.61 4.00 5.06
C THR A 74 14.72 5.19 5.42
N GLY A 75 13.56 5.31 4.78
CA GLY A 75 12.62 6.39 5.06
C GLY A 75 11.46 6.41 4.08
N SER A 76 10.68 7.48 4.16
CA SER A 76 9.62 7.78 3.20
C SER A 76 9.73 9.23 2.75
N ASN A 77 9.73 9.42 1.42
CA ASN A 77 9.50 10.73 0.82
C ASN A 77 8.00 10.95 0.74
N ILE A 78 7.55 12.07 1.28
CA ILE A 78 6.16 12.49 1.27
C ILE A 78 6.09 13.72 0.39
N LEU A 79 5.30 13.64 -0.68
CA LEU A 79 5.06 14.77 -1.57
C LEU A 79 3.65 15.30 -1.31
N PHE A 80 3.55 16.60 -1.09
CA PHE A 80 2.29 17.30 -0.98
C PHE A 80 2.14 18.18 -2.22
N LYS A 81 1.03 18.03 -2.94
CA LYS A 81 0.66 18.88 -4.06
C LYS A 81 -0.62 19.62 -3.70
N TRP A 82 -0.59 20.94 -3.80
CA TRP A 82 -1.75 21.80 -3.58
C TRP A 82 -2.30 22.23 -4.92
N SER A 83 -3.61 22.07 -5.09
CA SER A 83 -4.29 22.38 -6.34
C SER A 83 -4.83 23.81 -6.35
N ASP A 84 -4.88 24.41 -7.54
CA ASP A 84 -5.66 25.61 -7.79
C ASP A 84 -7.16 25.30 -7.94
N ILE A 85 -7.97 26.33 -8.17
CA ILE A 85 -9.42 26.21 -8.41
C ILE A 85 -9.78 25.40 -9.67
N TYR A 86 -8.82 25.17 -10.56
CA TYR A 86 -8.96 24.36 -11.78
C TYR A 86 -8.38 22.96 -11.63
N GLU A 87 -8.05 22.55 -10.39
CA GLU A 87 -7.52 21.23 -10.03
C GLU A 87 -6.08 20.96 -10.51
N ASN A 88 -5.36 21.98 -10.97
CA ASN A 88 -3.97 21.84 -11.36
C ASN A 88 -3.07 21.94 -10.13
N PRO A 89 -2.09 21.03 -9.96
CA PRO A 89 -1.12 21.13 -8.88
C PRO A 89 -0.18 22.32 -9.13
N VAL A 90 -0.27 23.35 -8.29
CA VAL A 90 0.48 24.61 -8.45
C VAL A 90 1.54 24.83 -7.37
N LEU A 91 1.41 24.18 -6.21
CA LEU A 91 2.45 24.16 -5.18
C LEU A 91 2.80 22.75 -4.79
N THR A 92 4.10 22.49 -4.62
CA THR A 92 4.62 21.18 -4.27
C THR A 92 5.63 21.26 -3.14
N LYS A 93 5.44 20.45 -2.09
CA LYS A 93 6.36 20.31 -0.96
C LYS A 93 6.79 18.86 -0.82
N ALA A 94 8.09 18.62 -0.78
CA ALA A 94 8.65 17.30 -0.46
C ALA A 94 9.16 17.29 0.98
N VAL A 95 8.84 16.24 1.74
CA VAL A 95 9.32 16.01 3.10
C VAL A 95 9.92 14.61 3.16
N PHE A 96 11.13 14.49 3.67
CA PHE A 96 11.74 13.20 3.94
C PHE A 96 11.58 12.84 5.42
N VAL A 97 11.04 11.65 5.68
CA VAL A 97 10.95 11.08 7.02
C VAL A 97 11.90 9.89 7.11
N ALA A 98 13.02 10.08 7.80
CA ALA A 98 13.98 9.01 8.06
C ALA A 98 13.38 7.94 8.98
N PHE A 99 13.73 6.68 8.72
CA PHE A 99 13.39 5.56 9.58
C PHE A 99 14.67 4.97 10.19
N TYR A 100 14.64 4.76 11.51
CA TYR A 100 15.62 3.91 12.18
C TYR A 100 15.37 2.43 11.83
N ILE A 101 16.42 1.61 11.88
CA ILE A 101 16.40 0.19 11.44
C ILE A 101 15.21 -0.59 12.02
N ALA A 102 14.95 -0.48 13.32
CA ALA A 102 13.83 -1.18 13.97
C ALA A 102 12.46 -0.75 13.42
N LYS A 103 12.29 0.56 13.14
CA LYS A 103 11.06 1.10 12.54
C LYS A 103 10.90 0.60 11.11
N SER A 104 11.98 0.56 10.32
CA SER A 104 11.98 0.02 8.96
C SER A 104 11.55 -1.45 8.93
N ALA A 105 12.13 -2.29 9.79
CA ALA A 105 11.76 -3.70 9.91
C ALA A 105 10.27 -3.85 10.27
N GLY A 106 9.79 -3.11 11.26
CA GLY A 106 8.39 -3.13 11.68
C GLY A 106 7.42 -2.68 10.58
N ILE A 107 7.76 -1.63 9.80
CA ILE A 107 6.97 -1.17 8.65
C ILE A 107 6.90 -2.27 7.58
N MET A 108 8.03 -2.89 7.26
CA MET A 108 8.08 -3.95 6.25
C MET A 108 7.26 -5.18 6.66
N THR A 109 7.35 -5.63 7.91
CA THR A 109 6.53 -6.73 8.42
C THR A 109 5.04 -6.40 8.35
N LYS A 110 4.64 -5.20 8.77
CA LYS A 110 3.23 -4.75 8.67
C LYS A 110 2.75 -4.68 7.23
N SER A 111 3.59 -4.19 6.31
CA SER A 111 3.27 -4.12 4.89
C SER A 111 3.02 -5.50 4.31
N ARG A 112 3.91 -6.46 4.55
CA ARG A 112 3.78 -7.83 4.04
C ARG A 112 2.54 -8.52 4.60
N ARG A 113 2.27 -8.33 5.90
CA ARG A 113 1.02 -8.83 6.52
C ARG A 113 -0.21 -8.23 5.85
N ARG A 114 -0.21 -6.92 5.55
CA ARG A 114 -1.32 -6.30 4.83
C ARG A 114 -1.49 -6.89 3.43
N SER A 115 -0.41 -7.16 2.69
CA SER A 115 -0.53 -7.83 1.39
C SER A 115 -1.22 -9.18 1.49
N ILE A 116 -0.92 -9.98 2.51
CA ILE A 116 -1.62 -11.25 2.79
C ILE A 116 -3.10 -11.01 3.10
N ASN A 117 -3.40 -10.08 4.01
CA ASN A 117 -4.79 -9.76 4.35
C ASN A 117 -5.58 -9.28 3.12
N TYR A 118 -4.97 -8.47 2.24
CA TYR A 118 -5.62 -8.02 1.00
C TYR A 118 -6.00 -9.19 0.09
N LEU A 119 -5.15 -10.21 -0.02
CA LEU A 119 -5.46 -11.42 -0.78
C LEU A 119 -6.64 -12.19 -0.18
N GLN A 120 -6.67 -12.33 1.15
CA GLN A 120 -7.77 -13.01 1.85
C GLN A 120 -9.10 -12.25 1.68
N GLU A 121 -9.08 -10.92 1.88
CA GLU A 121 -10.24 -10.04 1.69
C GLU A 121 -10.73 -10.03 0.23
N ALA A 122 -9.82 -9.95 -0.74
CA ALA A 122 -10.17 -10.05 -2.15
C ALA A 122 -10.80 -11.41 -2.46
N GLY A 123 -10.26 -12.49 -1.91
CA GLY A 123 -10.83 -13.83 -2.04
C GLY A 123 -12.27 -13.92 -1.53
N MET A 124 -12.58 -13.26 -0.41
CA MET A 124 -13.96 -13.16 0.10
C MET A 124 -14.88 -12.43 -0.88
N ARG A 125 -14.46 -11.26 -1.36
CA ARG A 125 -15.27 -10.44 -2.28
C ARG A 125 -15.53 -11.13 -3.62
N LEU A 126 -14.58 -11.92 -4.09
CA LEU A 126 -14.68 -12.66 -5.35
C LEU A 126 -15.33 -14.04 -5.20
N GLY A 127 -15.75 -14.44 -3.99
CA GLY A 127 -16.38 -15.74 -3.75
C GLY A 127 -15.43 -16.94 -3.88
N ILE A 128 -14.12 -16.72 -3.76
CA ILE A 128 -13.06 -17.74 -3.90
C ILE A 128 -12.29 -17.97 -2.60
N LYS A 129 -12.83 -17.49 -1.47
CA LYS A 129 -12.20 -17.55 -0.15
C LYS A 129 -11.65 -18.94 0.18
N GLN A 130 -12.40 -20.01 -0.08
CA GLN A 130 -11.98 -21.36 0.26
C GLN A 130 -10.65 -21.77 -0.42
N TYR A 131 -10.40 -21.28 -1.63
CA TYR A 131 -9.19 -21.59 -2.40
C TYR A 131 -7.99 -20.82 -1.84
N ILE A 132 -8.20 -19.55 -1.50
CA ILE A 132 -7.17 -18.71 -0.88
C ILE A 132 -6.80 -19.25 0.50
N ASP A 133 -7.78 -19.61 1.33
CA ASP A 133 -7.55 -20.21 2.64
C ASP A 133 -6.81 -21.55 2.52
N PHE A 134 -7.24 -22.43 1.60
CA PHE A 134 -6.57 -23.70 1.34
C PHE A 134 -5.08 -23.50 1.01
N LEU A 135 -4.76 -22.58 0.11
CA LEU A 135 -3.36 -22.29 -0.23
C LEU A 135 -2.59 -21.73 0.97
N PHE A 136 -3.17 -20.80 1.73
CA PHE A 136 -2.48 -20.24 2.89
C PHE A 136 -2.27 -21.26 3.99
N ASP A 137 -3.26 -22.12 4.28
CA ASP A 137 -3.13 -23.21 5.24
C ASP A 137 -2.07 -24.22 4.80
N TYR A 138 -2.04 -24.55 3.51
CA TYR A 138 -1.00 -25.40 2.94
C TYR A 138 0.39 -24.78 3.14
N TYR A 139 0.61 -23.53 2.74
CA TYR A 139 1.91 -22.85 2.86
C TYR A 139 2.27 -22.42 4.30
N TYR A 140 1.31 -22.43 5.22
CA TYR A 140 1.53 -22.11 6.63
C TYR A 140 1.83 -23.35 7.48
N SER A 141 1.05 -24.42 7.31
CA SER A 141 1.07 -25.61 8.17
C SER A 141 1.60 -26.88 7.49
N ASN A 142 1.37 -27.05 6.19
CA ASN A 142 1.51 -28.35 5.53
C ASN A 142 2.65 -28.41 4.50
N TYR A 143 3.29 -27.28 4.18
CA TYR A 143 4.37 -27.27 3.20
C TYR A 143 5.59 -28.02 3.73
N GLN A 144 5.91 -29.13 3.08
CA GLN A 144 7.06 -29.98 3.39
C GLN A 144 8.02 -30.02 2.21
N LYS A 145 9.30 -29.70 2.47
CA LYS A 145 10.38 -29.93 1.51
C LYS A 145 11.52 -30.63 2.23
N SER A 146 11.87 -31.83 1.75
CA SER A 146 12.89 -32.69 2.35
C SER A 146 12.55 -33.10 3.81
N GLY A 147 11.27 -33.35 4.12
CA GLY A 147 10.81 -33.79 5.45
C GLY A 147 10.70 -32.68 6.51
N VAL A 148 11.07 -31.44 6.19
CA VAL A 148 10.96 -30.30 7.12
C VAL A 148 9.71 -29.48 6.80
N ILE A 149 8.79 -29.38 7.77
CA ILE A 149 7.63 -28.48 7.70
C ILE A 149 8.13 -27.03 7.76
N LYS A 150 7.73 -26.21 6.79
CA LYS A 150 8.11 -24.79 6.72
C LYS A 150 6.86 -23.91 6.70
N ASN A 151 6.79 -22.99 7.65
CA ASN A 151 5.78 -21.94 7.64
C ASN A 151 6.22 -20.80 6.71
N LEU A 152 5.94 -20.95 5.41
CA LEU A 152 6.42 -20.03 4.38
C LEU A 152 5.73 -18.67 4.45
N VAL A 153 4.44 -18.64 4.79
CA VAL A 153 3.65 -17.40 4.93
C VAL A 153 4.19 -16.52 6.07
N ASN A 154 4.47 -17.11 7.23
CA ASN A 154 5.03 -16.39 8.37
C ASN A 154 6.48 -15.97 8.09
N THR A 155 7.26 -16.84 7.44
CA THR A 155 8.63 -16.53 7.05
C THR A 155 8.63 -15.30 6.13
N PHE A 156 7.85 -15.32 5.05
CA PHE A 156 7.65 -14.16 4.17
C PHE A 156 7.24 -12.91 4.98
N THR A 157 6.23 -13.01 5.83
CA THR A 157 5.74 -11.85 6.60
C THR A 157 6.83 -11.25 7.48
N LYS A 158 7.61 -12.10 8.18
CA LYS A 158 8.65 -11.65 9.11
C LYS A 158 9.89 -11.10 8.41
N ASN A 159 10.40 -11.79 7.40
CA ASN A 159 11.72 -11.48 6.82
C ASN A 159 11.72 -11.23 5.31
N GLY A 160 10.60 -11.44 4.60
CA GLY A 160 10.51 -11.21 3.15
C GLY A 160 11.19 -12.28 2.32
N SER A 161 11.40 -13.47 2.90
CA SER A 161 12.00 -14.61 2.23
C SER A 161 11.33 -14.93 0.89
N ALA A 162 12.14 -15.08 -0.16
CA ALA A 162 11.71 -15.54 -1.48
C ALA A 162 11.18 -17.00 -1.48
N LYS A 163 11.41 -17.78 -0.42
CA LYS A 163 10.95 -19.18 -0.33
C LYS A 163 9.45 -19.39 -0.59
N LEU A 164 8.58 -18.45 -0.21
CA LEU A 164 7.15 -18.55 -0.53
C LEU A 164 6.93 -18.40 -2.04
N GLN A 165 7.60 -17.44 -2.66
CA GLN A 165 7.57 -17.23 -4.11
C GLN A 165 8.13 -18.45 -4.86
N GLU A 166 9.25 -18.99 -4.41
CA GLU A 166 9.86 -20.20 -4.98
C GLU A 166 8.94 -21.41 -4.83
N ALA A 167 8.27 -21.56 -3.69
CA ALA A 167 7.34 -22.66 -3.47
C ALA A 167 6.12 -22.56 -4.39
N LEU A 168 5.54 -21.36 -4.53
CA LEU A 168 4.43 -21.12 -5.47
C LEU A 168 4.82 -21.46 -6.92
N ARG A 169 6.04 -21.09 -7.35
CA ARG A 169 6.51 -21.32 -8.73
C ARG A 169 6.87 -22.77 -9.03
N ASN A 170 7.31 -23.52 -8.03
CA ASN A 170 7.79 -24.89 -8.16
C ASN A 170 6.89 -25.88 -7.42
N GLU A 171 5.59 -25.59 -7.33
CA GLU A 171 4.65 -26.50 -6.70
C GLU A 171 4.48 -27.75 -7.57
N GLU A 172 4.46 -28.91 -6.94
CA GLU A 172 4.34 -30.21 -7.62
C GLU A 172 3.12 -30.99 -7.13
N ASN A 173 2.54 -30.61 -5.98
CA ASN A 173 1.34 -31.22 -5.47
C ASN A 173 0.15 -30.94 -6.42
N PRO A 174 -0.47 -31.98 -7.03
CA PRO A 174 -1.53 -31.79 -8.01
C PRO A 174 -2.76 -31.04 -7.48
N GLU A 175 -3.14 -31.27 -6.21
CA GLU A 175 -4.29 -30.59 -5.59
C GLU A 175 -4.03 -29.09 -5.44
N VAL A 176 -2.80 -28.74 -5.04
CA VAL A 176 -2.37 -27.34 -4.88
C VAL A 176 -2.22 -26.66 -6.24
N LEU A 177 -1.63 -27.35 -7.23
CA LEU A 177 -1.50 -26.85 -8.59
C LEU A 177 -2.84 -26.54 -9.23
N GLN A 178 -3.86 -27.39 -9.02
CA GLN A 178 -5.20 -27.16 -9.53
C GLN A 178 -5.77 -25.83 -9.00
N VAL A 179 -5.57 -25.54 -7.72
CA VAL A 179 -6.03 -24.29 -7.11
C VAL A 179 -5.22 -23.09 -7.60
N LEU A 180 -3.90 -23.22 -7.69
CA LEU A 180 -2.99 -22.16 -8.18
C LEU A 180 -3.26 -21.75 -9.63
N HIS A 181 -3.65 -22.70 -10.48
CA HIS A 181 -3.94 -22.44 -11.89
C HIS A 181 -5.41 -22.14 -12.18
N ARG A 182 -6.25 -22.07 -11.15
CA ARG A 182 -7.64 -21.64 -11.29
C ARG A 182 -7.70 -20.20 -11.81
N ALA A 183 -8.54 -19.98 -12.82
CA ALA A 183 -8.84 -18.64 -13.31
C ALA A 183 -9.69 -17.88 -12.28
N LEU A 184 -9.33 -16.62 -12.06
CA LEU A 184 -10.09 -15.64 -11.31
C LEU A 184 -11.18 -15.01 -12.20
N PRO A 185 -12.14 -14.26 -11.63
CA PRO A 185 -13.20 -13.61 -12.41
C PRO A 185 -12.71 -12.62 -13.48
N ASP A 186 -11.51 -12.09 -13.35
CA ASP A 186 -10.84 -11.22 -14.32
C ASP A 186 -10.01 -12.00 -15.37
N GLY A 187 -9.98 -13.32 -15.29
CA GLY A 187 -9.24 -14.21 -16.20
C GLY A 187 -7.77 -14.43 -15.81
N GLU A 188 -7.24 -13.72 -14.82
CA GLU A 188 -5.89 -14.00 -14.30
C GLU A 188 -5.84 -15.34 -13.57
N LYS A 189 -4.67 -15.99 -13.52
CA LYS A 189 -4.50 -17.18 -12.69
C LYS A 189 -4.24 -16.77 -11.25
N MET A 190 -4.76 -17.55 -10.30
CA MET A 190 -4.55 -17.31 -8.88
C MET A 190 -3.07 -17.16 -8.50
N ILE A 191 -2.20 -17.98 -9.06
CA ILE A 191 -0.74 -17.89 -8.86
C ILE A 191 -0.17 -16.52 -9.26
N ASP A 192 -0.63 -15.94 -10.38
CA ASP A 192 -0.12 -14.67 -10.88
C ASP A 192 -0.52 -13.53 -9.95
N SER A 193 -1.77 -13.52 -9.48
CA SER A 193 -2.25 -12.53 -8.52
C SER A 193 -1.59 -12.68 -7.14
N LEU A 194 -1.32 -13.91 -6.68
CA LEU A 194 -0.55 -14.17 -5.46
C LEU A 194 0.87 -13.64 -5.57
N LEU A 195 1.57 -14.01 -6.65
CA LEU A 195 2.94 -13.56 -6.92
C LEU A 195 3.00 -12.03 -6.99
N TYR A 196 2.07 -11.40 -7.71
CA TYR A 196 2.01 -9.94 -7.84
C TYR A 196 1.93 -9.22 -6.48
N GLN A 197 1.22 -9.78 -5.49
CA GLN A 197 1.07 -9.15 -4.18
C GLN A 197 2.28 -9.35 -3.26
N ILE A 198 3.05 -10.43 -3.44
CA ILE A 198 4.18 -10.78 -2.58
C ILE A 198 5.55 -10.37 -3.15
N THR A 199 5.61 -9.99 -4.44
CA THR A 199 6.80 -9.43 -5.11
C THR A 199 6.68 -7.94 -5.31
#